data_AF-A0A4C1UFE9-F1
#
_entry.id   AF-A0A4C1UFE9-F1
#
_cell.length_a   1.000
_cell.length_b   1.000
_cell.length_c   1.000
_cell.angle_alpha   90.00
_cell.angle_beta   90.00
_cell.angle_gamma   90.00
#
_symmetry.space_group_name_H-M   'P 1'
#
loop_
_entity.id
_entity.type
_entity.pdbx_description
1 polymer ?
#
loop_
_entity_poly.entity_id
_entity_poly.type
_entity_poly.pdbx_seq_one_letter_code
_entity_poly.pdbx_strand_id
1 'polypeptide(L)'
;MYMVRLYEARTDRDELLRNRTNTQDIERVNSYFEGDLLTFQERNTFTYLPYKTTGAHFHQVHVPNLPLLAVVSKAVSLDLPLIAQIPLNAALSWVNHPNAFLKLPVYRFLWGYEDTIVDTAKPFMSISGQLRYNKFGLLAAKNGNVVEKLTINTGQRDINRINIIEKLDGQTHLNYWGSPECNR
;
A
#
# COMPACT_ATOMS: atom_id res chain seq x y z
N MET A 1 27.79 -17.37 16.57
CA MET A 1 26.49 -17.86 17.09
C MET A 1 25.51 -16.68 17.25
N TYR A 2 25.16 -16.01 16.15
CA TYR A 2 24.22 -14.86 16.15
C TYR A 2 23.10 -15.01 15.11
N MET A 3 23.13 -16.08 14.30
CA MET A 3 22.16 -16.30 13.21
C MET A 3 20.85 -16.94 13.69
N VAL A 4 20.80 -17.55 14.87
CA VAL A 4 19.63 -18.31 15.35
C VAL A 4 18.55 -17.39 15.95
N ARG A 5 18.92 -16.28 16.61
CA ARG A 5 17.96 -15.35 17.26
C ARG A 5 17.12 -14.51 16.29
N LEU A 6 17.54 -14.36 15.02
CA LEU A 6 16.77 -13.60 14.04
C LEU A 6 15.64 -14.43 13.41
N TYR A 7 15.77 -15.75 13.38
CA TYR A 7 14.74 -16.65 12.86
C TYR A 7 13.58 -16.82 13.84
N GLU A 8 13.85 -17.05 15.13
CA GLU A 8 12.80 -17.20 16.15
C GLU A 8 11.95 -15.93 16.32
N ALA A 9 12.55 -14.74 16.23
CA ALA A 9 11.81 -13.48 16.29
C ALA A 9 10.99 -13.17 15.02
N ARG A 10 11.16 -13.91 13.92
CA ARG A 10 10.41 -13.72 12.66
C ARG A 10 9.14 -14.56 12.64
N THR A 11 9.22 -15.79 13.15
CA THR A 11 8.09 -16.73 13.18
C THR A 11 6.91 -16.21 14.02
N ASP A 12 7.17 -15.63 15.19
CA ASP A 12 6.15 -15.08 16.09
C ASP A 12 5.49 -13.79 15.54
N ARG A 13 6.19 -13.06 14.66
CA ARG A 13 5.69 -11.82 14.05
C ARG A 13 4.72 -12.04 12.89
N ASP A 14 4.87 -13.14 12.15
CA ASP A 14 3.98 -13.49 11.04
C ASP A 14 2.63 -14.06 11.54
N GLU A 15 2.57 -14.60 12.76
CA GLU A 15 1.33 -15.07 13.40
C GLU A 15 0.40 -13.91 13.81
N LEU A 16 0.95 -12.74 14.13
CA LEU A 16 0.18 -11.57 14.57
C LEU A 16 -0.75 -11.01 13.49
N LEU A 17 -0.36 -11.10 12.22
CA LEU A 17 -1.21 -10.70 11.09
C LEU A 17 -2.24 -11.78 10.72
N ARG A 18 -1.93 -13.07 10.95
CA ARG A 18 -2.83 -14.20 10.65
C ARG A 18 -4.05 -14.25 11.56
N ASN A 19 -3.96 -13.63 12.74
CA ASN A 19 -4.96 -13.72 13.79
C ASN A 19 -6.12 -12.70 13.65
N ARG A 20 -6.05 -11.74 12.71
CA ARG A 20 -7.19 -10.84 12.40
C ARG A 20 -7.88 -11.27 11.10
N THR A 21 -9.19 -11.42 11.18
CA THR A 21 -10.02 -11.70 10.00
C THR A 21 -10.96 -10.54 9.71
N ASN A 22 -11.00 -10.11 8.45
CA ASN A 22 -12.00 -9.18 7.93
C ASN A 22 -12.70 -9.86 6.74
N THR A 23 -14.00 -9.60 6.55
CA THR A 23 -14.64 -9.87 5.26
C THR A 23 -14.29 -8.76 4.28
N GLN A 24 -14.31 -9.09 3.00
CA GLN A 24 -14.17 -8.15 1.91
C GLN A 24 -15.41 -8.29 1.02
N ASP A 25 -16.18 -7.23 0.94
CA ASP A 25 -17.34 -7.12 0.05
C ASP A 25 -16.95 -6.23 -1.13
N ILE A 26 -17.11 -6.75 -2.35
CA ILE A 26 -16.71 -6.08 -3.59
C ILE A 26 -17.95 -5.77 -4.41
N GLU A 27 -18.14 -4.50 -4.75
CA GLU A 27 -19.23 -4.03 -5.59
C GLU A 27 -18.67 -3.40 -6.87
N ARG A 28 -19.21 -3.78 -8.03
CA ARG A 28 -18.92 -3.09 -9.29
C ARG A 28 -19.79 -1.84 -9.41
N VAL A 29 -19.15 -0.69 -9.56
CA VAL A 29 -19.80 0.61 -9.67
C VAL A 29 -19.37 1.31 -10.97
N ASN A 30 -20.14 2.31 -11.40
CA ASN A 30 -19.87 3.09 -12.63
C ASN A 30 -19.67 2.21 -13.87
N SER A 31 -20.43 1.12 -13.98
CA SER A 31 -20.30 0.15 -15.05
C SER A 31 -21.01 0.59 -16.33
N TYR A 32 -20.35 0.47 -17.47
CA TYR A 32 -20.94 0.68 -18.79
C TYR A 32 -20.33 -0.24 -19.84
N PHE A 33 -21.11 -0.57 -20.87
CA PHE A 33 -20.67 -1.40 -21.99
C PHE A 33 -20.29 -0.54 -23.19
N GLU A 34 -19.25 -0.97 -23.91
CA GLU A 34 -18.82 -0.40 -25.18
C GLU A 34 -18.52 -1.56 -26.15
N GLY A 35 -19.55 -2.00 -26.88
CA GLY A 35 -19.45 -3.21 -27.71
C GLY A 35 -19.26 -4.46 -26.84
N ASP A 36 -18.15 -5.19 -27.06
CA ASP A 36 -17.78 -6.41 -26.33
C ASP A 36 -16.93 -6.11 -25.07
N LEU A 37 -16.80 -4.83 -24.70
CA LEU A 37 -16.02 -4.41 -23.54
C LEU A 37 -16.95 -3.93 -22.42
N LEU A 38 -16.66 -4.36 -21.20
CA LEU A 38 -17.29 -3.87 -19.98
C LEU A 38 -16.27 -3.04 -19.21
N THR A 39 -16.56 -1.77 -19.01
CA THR A 39 -15.77 -0.89 -18.14
C THR A 39 -16.48 -0.68 -16.83
N PHE A 40 -15.78 -0.84 -15.72
CA PHE A 40 -16.32 -0.65 -14.36
C PHE A 40 -15.21 -0.23 -13.40
N GLN A 41 -15.61 0.14 -12.19
CA GLN A 41 -14.70 0.31 -11.06
C GLN A 41 -15.16 -0.56 -9.90
N GLU A 42 -14.25 -0.92 -9.01
CA GLU A 42 -14.57 -1.74 -7.84
C GLU A 42 -14.55 -0.91 -6.57
N ARG A 43 -15.63 -0.98 -5.79
CA ARG A 43 -15.69 -0.49 -4.42
C ARG A 43 -15.50 -1.68 -3.48
N ASN A 44 -14.44 -1.62 -2.69
CA ASN A 44 -14.12 -2.65 -1.70
C ASN A 44 -14.51 -2.18 -0.30
N THR A 45 -15.28 -2.97 0.45
CA THR A 45 -15.63 -2.68 1.84
C THR A 45 -15.08 -3.78 2.73
N PHE A 46 -14.36 -3.39 3.80
CA PHE A 46 -13.77 -4.35 4.73
C PHE A 46 -14.47 -4.28 6.09
N THR A 47 -15.02 -5.41 6.53
CA THR A 47 -15.73 -5.51 7.82
C THR A 47 -14.98 -6.44 8.76
N TYR A 48 -14.64 -5.95 9.95
CA TYR A 48 -13.92 -6.72 10.94
C TYR A 48 -14.79 -7.84 11.55
N LEU A 49 -14.28 -9.07 11.58
CA LEU A 49 -14.95 -10.23 12.18
C LEU A 49 -14.33 -10.61 13.53
N PRO A 50 -14.87 -10.13 14.67
CA PRO A 50 -14.28 -10.38 15.98
C PRO A 50 -14.32 -11.87 16.37
N TYR A 51 -15.38 -12.60 16.01
CA TYR A 51 -15.57 -14.01 16.37
C TYR A 51 -14.70 -15.00 15.58
N LYS A 52 -14.10 -14.55 14.46
CA LYS A 52 -13.11 -15.33 13.69
C LYS A 52 -11.68 -14.87 13.95
N THR A 53 -11.50 -13.84 14.76
CA THR A 53 -10.20 -13.33 15.16
C THR A 53 -9.76 -14.06 16.42
N THR A 54 -8.56 -14.62 16.41
CA THR A 54 -7.91 -15.21 17.58
C THR A 54 -7.00 -14.17 18.25
N GLY A 55 -6.88 -14.19 19.58
CA GLY A 55 -6.00 -13.27 20.32
C GLY A 55 -6.62 -11.91 20.69
N ALA A 56 -5.86 -11.08 21.42
CA ALA A 56 -6.38 -9.84 21.98
C ALA A 56 -6.69 -8.79 20.90
N HIS A 57 -7.86 -8.16 20.98
CA HIS A 57 -8.32 -7.12 20.04
C HIS A 57 -7.32 -5.96 19.84
N PHE A 58 -6.47 -5.72 20.84
CA PHE A 58 -5.48 -4.63 20.90
C PHE A 58 -4.04 -5.10 20.62
N HIS A 59 -3.85 -6.26 19.99
CA HIS A 59 -2.50 -6.72 19.63
C HIS A 59 -1.72 -5.64 18.88
N GLN A 60 -0.51 -5.39 19.39
CA GLN A 60 0.40 -4.38 18.90
C GLN A 60 1.48 -5.05 18.07
N VAL A 61 1.84 -4.42 16.97
CA VAL A 61 2.96 -4.81 16.12
C VAL A 61 4.06 -3.77 16.22
N HIS A 62 5.29 -4.25 16.18
CA HIS A 62 6.48 -3.42 16.05
C HIS A 62 6.85 -3.36 14.56
N VAL A 63 6.67 -2.20 13.95
CA VAL A 63 6.82 -2.00 12.50
C VAL A 63 7.78 -0.84 12.24
N PRO A 64 8.54 -0.86 11.12
CA PRO A 64 9.32 0.30 10.75
C PRO A 64 8.40 1.50 10.46
N ASN A 65 8.88 2.73 10.69
CA ASN A 65 8.15 3.94 10.34
C ASN A 65 8.10 4.12 8.81
N LEU A 66 7.12 3.49 8.15
CA LEU A 66 6.99 3.45 6.70
C LEU A 66 6.87 4.83 6.02
N PRO A 67 6.04 5.79 6.53
CA PRO A 67 6.00 7.15 5.98
C PRO A 67 7.39 7.78 5.91
N LEU A 68 8.16 7.65 6.98
CA LEU A 68 9.48 8.22 6.98
C LEU A 68 10.44 7.48 6.05
N LEU A 69 10.41 6.15 6.03
CA LEU A 69 11.22 5.39 5.07
C LEU A 69 10.96 5.84 3.63
N ALA A 70 9.70 6.15 3.29
CA ALA A 70 9.36 6.70 1.99
C ALA A 70 10.01 8.07 1.75
N VAL A 71 9.99 8.98 2.74
CA VAL A 71 10.64 10.30 2.66
C VAL A 71 12.16 10.15 2.47
N VAL A 72 12.81 9.31 3.27
CA VAL A 72 14.25 9.08 3.19
C VAL A 72 14.62 8.42 1.86
N SER A 73 13.89 7.39 1.45
CA SER A 73 14.10 6.73 0.15
C SER A 73 13.95 7.70 -1.01
N LYS A 74 12.94 8.58 -0.96
CA LYS A 74 12.75 9.62 -1.97
C LYS A 74 13.92 10.60 -1.96
N ALA A 75 14.35 11.08 -0.80
CA ALA A 75 15.47 12.01 -0.67
C ALA A 75 16.78 11.44 -1.23
N VAL A 76 17.05 10.14 -0.98
CA VAL A 76 18.23 9.43 -1.50
C VAL A 76 18.13 9.17 -3.01
N SER A 77 16.92 8.95 -3.54
CA SER A 77 16.70 8.71 -4.98
C SER A 77 16.79 9.95 -5.86
N LEU A 78 16.81 11.15 -5.27
CA LEU A 78 17.00 12.38 -6.01
C LEU A 78 18.51 12.54 -6.27
N ASP A 79 18.93 12.53 -7.53
CA ASP A 79 20.28 12.86 -7.99
C ASP A 79 20.57 14.36 -7.74
N LEU A 80 20.63 14.76 -6.47
CA LEU A 80 21.01 16.11 -6.07
C LEU A 80 22.54 16.20 -6.06
N PRO A 81 23.16 17.21 -6.70
CA PRO A 81 24.60 17.37 -6.70
C PRO A 81 25.16 17.52 -5.28
N LEU A 82 26.46 17.27 -5.13
CA LEU A 82 27.34 17.14 -3.94
C LEU A 82 27.08 18.04 -2.69
N ILE A 83 26.14 18.99 -2.74
CA ILE A 83 25.56 19.72 -1.61
C ILE A 83 24.58 18.80 -0.79
N ALA A 84 24.34 17.57 -1.25
CA ALA A 84 23.50 16.53 -0.64
C ALA A 84 23.96 15.96 0.73
N GLN A 85 24.94 16.57 1.40
CA GLN A 85 25.41 16.09 2.71
C GLN A 85 24.37 16.26 3.83
N ILE A 86 23.50 17.25 3.72
CA ILE A 86 22.45 17.53 4.72
C ILE A 86 21.38 16.41 4.74
N PRO A 87 20.74 16.00 3.62
CA PRO A 87 19.77 14.90 3.65
C PRO A 87 20.38 13.55 4.02
N LEU A 88 21.63 13.25 3.63
CA LEU A 88 22.32 12.02 4.02
C LEU A 88 22.68 11.99 5.51
N ASN A 89 23.22 13.09 6.07
CA ASN A 89 23.52 13.18 7.49
C ASN A 89 22.24 13.20 8.34
N ALA A 90 21.17 13.80 7.83
CA ALA A 90 19.83 13.70 8.41
C ALA A 90 19.35 12.24 8.40
N ALA A 91 19.51 11.49 7.32
CA ALA A 91 19.13 10.07 7.25
C ALA A 91 19.98 9.17 8.18
N LEU A 92 21.30 9.41 8.27
CA LEU A 92 22.23 8.61 9.08
C LEU A 92 22.10 8.89 10.58
N SER A 93 21.91 10.14 10.99
CA SER A 93 21.56 10.48 12.39
C SER A 93 20.22 9.84 12.81
N TRP A 94 19.38 9.49 11.83
CA TRP A 94 18.06 8.91 12.02
C TRP A 94 18.04 7.39 12.25
N VAL A 95 19.02 6.64 11.76
CA VAL A 95 19.17 5.19 12.07
C VAL A 95 19.29 4.94 13.59
N ASN A 96 19.79 5.93 14.32
CA ASN A 96 19.91 5.92 15.78
C ASN A 96 18.71 6.55 16.51
N HIS A 97 17.63 6.93 15.81
CA HIS A 97 16.49 7.61 16.40
C HIS A 97 15.52 6.62 17.07
N PRO A 98 15.01 6.92 18.29
CA PRO A 98 14.06 6.04 19.01
C PRO A 98 12.72 5.80 18.29
N ASN A 99 12.44 6.53 17.20
CA ASN A 99 11.18 6.48 16.45
C ASN A 99 11.28 5.68 15.14
N ALA A 100 12.41 5.01 14.89
CA ALA A 100 12.61 4.19 13.68
C ALA A 100 11.65 3.00 13.58
N PHE A 101 11.25 2.49 14.74
CA PHE A 101 10.21 1.48 14.87
C PHE A 101 9.05 2.05 15.69
N LEU A 102 7.84 1.85 15.19
CA LEU A 102 6.60 2.23 15.83
C LEU A 102 5.96 0.99 16.46
N LYS A 103 5.37 1.16 17.65
CA LYS A 103 4.51 0.17 18.28
C LYS A 103 3.06 0.56 18.04
N LEU A 104 2.39 -0.09 17.10
CA LEU A 104 1.04 0.26 16.66
C LEU A 104 0.06 -0.90 16.83
N PRO A 105 -1.20 -0.65 17.19
CA PRO A 105 -2.25 -1.65 17.02
C PRO A 105 -2.35 -2.08 15.55
N VAL A 106 -2.57 -3.37 15.27
CA VAL A 106 -2.69 -3.91 13.89
C VAL A 106 -3.71 -3.13 13.06
N TYR A 107 -4.86 -2.77 13.65
CA TYR A 107 -5.89 -1.97 12.99
C TYR A 107 -5.36 -0.63 12.47
N ARG A 108 -4.57 0.07 13.29
CA ARG A 108 -3.99 1.37 12.92
C ARG A 108 -2.93 1.22 11.82
N PHE A 109 -2.13 0.16 11.88
CA PHE A 109 -1.13 -0.11 10.84
C PHE A 109 -1.75 -0.43 9.47
N LEU A 110 -2.86 -1.17 9.45
CA LEU A 110 -3.56 -1.51 8.20
C LEU A 110 -4.39 -0.35 7.65
N TRP A 111 -5.21 0.29 8.48
CA TRP A 111 -6.26 1.20 8.00
C TRP A 111 -5.93 2.68 8.16
N GLY A 112 -4.92 3.02 8.96
CA GLY A 112 -4.53 4.41 9.15
C GLY A 112 -4.06 4.72 10.56
N TYR A 113 -2.91 5.36 10.65
CA TYR A 113 -2.48 6.10 11.82
C TYR A 113 -2.04 7.51 11.42
N GLU A 114 -2.16 8.42 12.39
CA GLU A 114 -1.58 9.74 12.34
C GLU A 114 -0.20 9.64 13.00
N ASP A 115 0.81 10.18 12.34
CA ASP A 115 2.17 10.30 12.86
C ASP A 115 2.60 11.75 12.68
N THR A 116 3.24 12.34 13.69
CA THR A 116 3.73 13.72 13.63
C THR A 116 4.72 13.93 12.49
N ILE A 117 5.39 12.86 12.02
CA ILE A 117 6.24 12.89 10.83
C ILE A 117 5.40 12.97 9.56
N VAL A 118 4.23 12.33 9.47
CA VAL A 118 3.31 12.48 8.33
C VAL A 118 2.88 13.94 8.21
N ASP A 119 2.57 14.59 9.33
CA ASP A 119 2.20 16.01 9.34
C ASP A 119 3.36 16.94 8.94
N THR A 120 4.58 16.63 9.37
CA THR A 120 5.78 17.42 9.06
C THR A 120 6.30 17.18 7.65
N ALA A 121 6.09 15.98 7.09
CA ALA A 121 6.51 15.59 5.75
C ALA A 121 5.44 15.79 4.68
N LYS A 122 4.20 16.18 5.05
CA LYS A 122 3.13 16.56 4.12
C LYS A 122 3.62 17.47 2.98
N PRO A 123 4.43 18.52 3.21
CA PRO A 123 4.93 19.38 2.14
C PRO A 123 5.88 18.69 1.15
N PHE A 124 6.61 17.66 1.58
CA PHE A 124 7.54 16.90 0.74
C PHE A 124 6.86 15.73 0.02
N MET A 125 5.86 15.12 0.67
CA MET A 125 5.09 13.99 0.12
C MET A 125 3.94 14.43 -0.79
N SER A 126 3.48 15.68 -0.69
CA SER A 126 2.54 16.26 -1.66
C SER A 126 3.17 16.46 -3.04
N ILE A 127 4.51 16.48 -3.14
CA ILE A 127 5.26 16.70 -4.38
C ILE A 127 5.18 15.50 -5.33
N SER A 128 4.92 14.29 -4.83
CA SER A 128 4.69 13.10 -5.68
C SER A 128 3.23 12.91 -6.10
N GLY A 129 2.31 13.80 -5.70
CA GLY A 129 0.90 13.76 -6.11
C GLY A 129 0.09 12.54 -5.61
N GLN A 130 0.68 11.67 -4.78
CA GLN A 130 0.14 10.33 -4.50
C GLN A 130 -0.57 10.15 -3.16
N LEU A 131 -0.51 11.12 -2.24
CA LEU A 131 -1.15 10.98 -0.94
C LEU A 131 -2.33 11.94 -0.80
N ARG A 132 -3.51 11.48 -1.25
CA ARG A 132 -4.81 12.11 -0.97
C ARG A 132 -5.30 11.89 0.46
N TYR A 133 -4.46 11.36 1.35
CA TYR A 133 -4.87 10.86 2.66
C TYR A 133 -4.06 11.52 3.78
N ASN A 134 -4.76 11.99 4.81
CA ASN A 134 -4.17 12.55 6.03
C ASN A 134 -3.60 11.48 6.98
N LYS A 135 -3.74 10.19 6.63
CA LYS A 135 -3.33 9.03 7.43
C LYS A 135 -2.56 8.06 6.57
N PHE A 136 -1.54 7.44 7.15
CA PHE A 136 -0.85 6.33 6.51
C PHE A 136 -1.37 5.00 7.04
N GLY A 137 -1.71 4.08 6.13
CA GLY A 137 -2.01 2.69 6.43
C GLY A 137 -1.88 1.86 5.17
N LEU A 138 -1.45 0.60 5.30
CA LEU A 138 -1.16 -0.26 4.14
C LEU A 138 -2.37 -0.44 3.20
N LEU A 139 -3.58 -0.45 3.76
CA LEU A 139 -4.84 -0.66 3.05
C LEU A 139 -5.76 0.56 3.15
N ALA A 140 -5.25 1.71 3.63
CA ALA A 140 -6.05 2.91 3.87
C ALA A 140 -6.77 3.38 2.59
N ALA A 141 -6.13 3.22 1.42
CA ALA A 141 -6.71 3.59 0.14
C ALA A 141 -7.76 2.60 -0.39
N LYS A 142 -7.88 1.39 0.17
CA LYS A 142 -8.76 0.33 -0.38
C LYS A 142 -10.15 0.27 0.25
N ASN A 143 -10.36 0.80 1.47
CA ASN A 143 -11.66 0.67 2.14
C ASN A 143 -12.64 1.79 1.73
N GLY A 144 -13.76 1.41 1.12
CA GLY A 144 -14.84 2.29 0.65
C GLY A 144 -14.51 3.13 -0.59
N ASN A 145 -13.26 3.10 -1.05
CA ASN A 145 -12.79 3.91 -2.18
C ASN A 145 -12.93 3.16 -3.50
N VAL A 146 -13.08 3.96 -4.56
CA VAL A 146 -13.14 3.52 -5.94
C VAL A 146 -11.89 4.08 -6.63
N VAL A 147 -10.89 3.21 -6.86
CA VAL A 147 -9.54 3.67 -7.21
C VAL A 147 -9.30 3.57 -8.71
N GLU A 148 -9.44 2.36 -9.25
CA GLU A 148 -9.04 2.03 -10.61
C GLU A 148 -10.25 1.74 -11.51
N LYS A 149 -10.14 2.11 -12.78
CA LYS A 149 -11.09 1.79 -13.84
C LYS A 149 -10.56 0.63 -14.65
N LEU A 150 -11.27 -0.50 -14.57
CA LEU A 150 -10.97 -1.71 -15.31
C LEU A 150 -11.88 -1.79 -16.53
N THR A 151 -11.28 -2.02 -17.69
CA THR A 151 -12.00 -2.41 -18.90
C THR A 151 -11.65 -3.86 -19.21
N ILE A 152 -12.66 -4.73 -19.17
CA ILE A 152 -12.51 -6.15 -19.47
C ILE A 152 -13.27 -6.53 -20.73
N ASN A 153 -12.83 -7.62 -21.38
CA ASN A 153 -13.55 -8.23 -22.47
C ASN A 153 -14.65 -9.17 -21.93
N THR A 154 -15.86 -9.05 -22.48
CA THR A 154 -17.02 -9.83 -22.01
C THR A 154 -17.07 -11.24 -22.60
N GLY A 155 -16.26 -11.52 -23.61
CA GLY A 155 -16.22 -12.80 -24.33
C GLY A 155 -17.42 -13.02 -25.25
N GLN A 156 -18.20 -11.98 -25.56
CA GLN A 156 -19.40 -12.09 -26.39
C GLN A 156 -19.05 -12.50 -27.82
N ARG A 157 -17.93 -12.01 -28.37
CA ARG A 157 -17.47 -12.36 -29.73
C ARG A 157 -16.50 -13.53 -29.75
N ASP A 158 -15.69 -13.69 -28.70
CA ASP A 158 -14.74 -14.78 -28.54
C ASP A 158 -14.63 -15.16 -27.06
N ILE A 159 -15.14 -16.34 -26.71
CA ILE A 159 -15.14 -16.83 -25.33
C ILE A 159 -13.73 -16.97 -24.74
N ASN A 160 -12.70 -17.16 -25.59
CA ASN A 160 -11.31 -17.24 -25.13
C ASN A 160 -10.80 -15.90 -24.58
N ARG A 161 -11.53 -14.81 -24.80
CA ARG A 161 -11.19 -13.48 -24.28
C ARG A 161 -11.96 -13.07 -23.04
N ILE A 162 -12.87 -13.91 -22.52
CA ILE A 162 -13.68 -13.55 -21.36
C ILE A 162 -12.80 -13.16 -20.16
N ASN A 163 -13.15 -12.04 -19.50
CA ASN A 163 -12.46 -11.48 -18.34
C ASN A 163 -10.99 -11.07 -18.57
N ILE A 164 -10.50 -11.04 -19.81
CA ILE A 164 -9.19 -10.43 -20.11
C ILE A 164 -9.29 -8.92 -19.85
N ILE A 165 -8.34 -8.38 -19.08
CA ILE A 165 -8.21 -6.94 -18.86
C ILE A 165 -7.60 -6.33 -20.12
N GLU A 166 -8.36 -5.46 -20.78
CA GLU A 166 -7.94 -4.76 -22.00
C GLU A 166 -7.35 -3.39 -21.67
N LYS A 167 -7.84 -2.74 -20.61
CA LYS A 167 -7.34 -1.44 -20.14
C LYS A 167 -7.40 -1.31 -18.62
N LEU A 168 -6.38 -0.66 -18.07
CA LEU A 168 -6.34 -0.16 -16.70
C LEU A 168 -6.24 1.37 -16.75
N ASP A 169 -7.20 2.06 -16.15
CA ASP A 169 -7.32 3.54 -16.19
C ASP A 169 -7.25 4.11 -17.62
N GLY A 170 -7.81 3.37 -18.58
CA GLY A 170 -7.81 3.72 -20.00
C GLY A 170 -6.52 3.41 -20.75
N GLN A 171 -5.47 2.94 -20.07
CA GLN A 171 -4.20 2.54 -20.68
C GLN A 171 -4.16 1.05 -20.98
N THR A 172 -3.57 0.67 -22.11
CA THR A 172 -3.39 -0.73 -22.54
C THR A 172 -2.07 -1.33 -22.06
N HIS A 173 -1.22 -0.52 -21.41
CA HIS A 173 0.07 -0.92 -20.88
C HIS A 173 0.39 -0.03 -19.67
N LEU A 174 1.25 -0.53 -18.79
CA LEU A 174 1.77 0.17 -17.63
C LEU A 174 2.98 1.03 -18.04
N ASN A 175 3.44 1.90 -17.13
CA ASN A 175 4.61 2.74 -17.34
C ASN A 175 5.59 2.67 -16.16
N TYR A 176 5.58 1.54 -15.44
CA TYR A 176 6.36 1.37 -14.21
C TYR A 176 7.72 0.70 -14.45
N TRP A 177 7.83 -0.11 -15.51
CA TRP A 177 9.00 -0.94 -15.76
C TRP A 177 9.86 -0.37 -16.90
N GLY A 178 11.15 -0.69 -16.89
CA GLY A 178 12.10 -0.14 -17.87
C GLY A 178 11.95 -0.68 -19.28
N SER A 179 11.28 -1.82 -19.47
CA SER A 179 11.08 -2.44 -20.78
C SER A 179 9.60 -2.46 -21.19
N PRO A 180 9.27 -2.31 -22.48
CA PRO A 180 7.90 -2.41 -22.96
C PRO A 180 7.24 -3.76 -22.67
N GLU A 181 7.99 -4.85 -22.67
CA GLU A 181 7.47 -6.21 -22.46
C GLU A 181 6.98 -6.40 -21.03
N CYS A 182 7.65 -5.83 -20.03
CA CYS A 182 7.23 -5.87 -18.64
C CYS A 182 6.03 -4.97 -18.33
N ASN A 183 5.73 -4.05 -19.24
CA ASN A 183 4.61 -3.11 -19.12
C ASN A 183 3.34 -3.59 -19.83
N ARG A 184 3.36 -4.74 -20.51
CA ARG A 184 2.18 -5.30 -21.17
C ARG A 184 1.26 -6.05 -20.22
#